data_AF-Q28HF0-F1
#
_entry.id   AF-Q28HF0-F1
#
_cell.length_a   1.000
_cell.length_b   1.000
_cell.length_c   1.000
_cell.angle_alpha   90.00
_cell.angle_beta   90.00
_cell.angle_gamma   90.00
#
_symmetry.space_group_name_H-M   'P 1'
#
loop_
_entity.id
_entity.type
_entity.pdbx_description
1 polymer ?
#
loop_
_entity_poly.entity_id
_entity_poly.type
_entity_poly.pdbx_seq_one_letter_code
_entity_poly.pdbx_strand_id
1 'polypeptide(L)'
;MAGVGGGNDFQWCFSQVKGAIDEDVAEADIISTVEFNCSGDLLATGDKGGRVVIFQREQENKSRPHSRGEYNVYSTFQSHEPEFDYLKSLEIE
;
A
#
# COMPACT_ATOMS: atom_id res chain seq x y z
N MET A 1 -15.80 -6.58 16.67
CA MET A 1 -15.65 -6.31 18.12
C MET A 1 -15.10 -4.91 18.29
N ALA A 2 -15.91 -3.94 18.72
CA ALA A 2 -15.41 -2.62 19.11
C ALA A 2 -15.26 -2.64 20.64
N GLY A 3 -14.01 -2.55 21.12
CA GLY A 3 -13.73 -2.42 22.53
C GLY A 3 -14.19 -1.06 23.05
N VAL A 4 -14.95 -1.07 24.13
CA VAL A 4 -15.26 0.12 24.92
C VAL A 4 -14.01 0.48 25.71
N GLY A 5 -13.33 1.56 25.34
CA GLY A 5 -12.20 2.12 26.07
C GLY A 5 -12.46 3.58 26.39
N GLY A 6 -12.88 3.86 27.63
CA GLY A 6 -12.86 5.21 28.18
C GLY A 6 -11.41 5.57 28.57
N GLY A 7 -10.84 6.53 27.86
CA GLY A 7 -9.47 7.02 28.02
C GLY A 7 -9.08 7.78 26.74
N ASN A 8 -8.17 8.75 26.81
CA ASN A 8 -7.67 9.50 25.65
C ASN A 8 -6.81 8.64 24.70
N ASP A 9 -7.17 7.38 24.50
CA ASP A 9 -6.46 6.43 23.66
C ASP A 9 -6.95 6.54 22.22
N PHE A 10 -6.02 6.47 21.28
CA PHE A 10 -6.34 6.51 19.86
C PHE A 10 -7.23 5.31 19.49
N GLN A 11 -8.45 5.60 19.04
CA GLN A 11 -9.35 4.57 18.55
C GLN A 11 -9.04 4.21 17.09
N TRP A 12 -8.29 3.12 16.90
CA TRP A 12 -8.07 2.53 15.59
C TRP A 12 -9.37 1.94 15.04
N CYS A 13 -9.64 2.22 13.76
CA CYS A 13 -10.78 1.68 13.03
C CYS A 13 -10.27 1.08 11.73
N PHE A 14 -10.85 -0.05 11.31
CA PHE A 14 -10.62 -0.57 9.96
C PHE A 14 -11.15 0.44 8.95
N SER A 15 -10.33 0.78 7.95
CA SER A 15 -10.67 1.78 6.92
C SER A 15 -10.74 1.15 5.54
N GLN A 16 -9.64 0.54 5.08
CA GLN A 16 -9.54 -0.05 3.76
C GLN A 16 -8.68 -1.31 3.80
N VAL A 17 -8.95 -2.22 2.86
CA VAL A 17 -8.09 -3.34 2.48
C VAL A 17 -7.91 -3.29 0.96
N LYS A 18 -6.70 -3.54 0.47
CA LYS A 18 -6.38 -3.65 -0.95
C LYS A 18 -5.62 -4.97 -1.15
N GLY A 19 -5.86 -5.65 -2.27
CA GLY A 19 -5.21 -6.93 -2.60
C GLY A 19 -6.20 -8.06 -2.85
N ALA A 20 -5.68 -9.23 -3.18
CA ALA A 20 -6.47 -10.44 -3.37
C ALA A 20 -7.08 -10.91 -2.04
N ILE A 21 -8.28 -11.46 -2.11
CA ILE A 21 -8.95 -12.13 -0.97
C ILE A 21 -8.62 -13.62 -0.89
N ASP A 22 -7.90 -14.13 -1.88
CA ASP A 22 -7.54 -15.54 -2.00
C ASP A 22 -6.25 -15.86 -1.23
N GLU A 23 -6.09 -17.11 -0.80
CA GLU A 23 -4.90 -17.55 -0.07
C GLU A 23 -3.68 -17.74 -1.00
N ASP A 24 -3.92 -17.96 -2.29
CA ASP A 24 -2.89 -18.12 -3.32
C ASP A 24 -2.37 -16.75 -3.80
N VAL A 25 -1.55 -16.10 -2.97
CA VAL A 25 -0.85 -14.85 -3.31
C VAL A 25 0.43 -15.16 -4.08
N ALA A 26 0.57 -14.62 -5.30
CA ALA A 26 1.80 -14.76 -6.07
C ALA A 26 2.96 -14.06 -5.34
N GLU A 27 4.15 -14.68 -5.33
CA GLU A 27 5.31 -14.11 -4.63
C GLU A 27 5.65 -12.70 -5.11
N ALA A 28 5.52 -12.44 -6.42
CA ALA A 28 5.71 -11.13 -7.03
C ALA A 28 4.76 -10.05 -6.48
N ASP A 29 3.57 -10.43 -5.98
CA ASP A 29 2.57 -9.51 -5.44
C ASP A 29 2.78 -9.23 -3.93
N ILE A 30 3.76 -9.85 -3.28
CA ILE A 30 4.07 -9.61 -1.86
C ILE A 30 4.67 -8.21 -1.70
N ILE A 31 3.97 -7.35 -0.96
CA ILE A 31 4.45 -6.01 -0.62
C ILE A 31 5.71 -6.12 0.25
N SER A 32 6.80 -5.54 -0.23
CA SER A 32 8.11 -5.53 0.42
C SER A 32 8.39 -4.21 1.13
N THR A 33 7.77 -3.11 0.71
CA THR A 33 7.94 -1.78 1.31
C THR A 33 6.68 -0.93 1.22
N VAL A 34 6.51 -0.02 2.18
CA VAL A 34 5.40 0.94 2.25
C VAL A 34 5.93 2.28 2.77
N GLU A 35 5.62 3.38 2.08
CA GLU A 35 6.09 4.71 2.48
C GLU A 35 5.07 5.81 2.14
N PHE A 36 4.85 6.73 3.08
CA PHE A 36 4.12 7.97 2.82
C PHE A 36 5.07 9.05 2.32
N ASN A 37 4.58 9.91 1.43
CA ASN A 37 5.28 11.16 1.16
C ASN A 37 5.20 12.11 2.38
N CYS A 38 6.00 13.17 2.39
CA CYS A 38 6.08 14.09 3.54
C CYS A 38 4.75 14.75 3.93
N SER A 39 3.82 14.97 2.99
CA SER A 39 2.50 15.55 3.29
C SER A 39 1.47 14.52 3.76
N GLY A 40 1.72 13.23 3.52
CA GLY A 40 0.78 12.14 3.73
C GLY A 40 -0.29 12.03 2.64
N ASP A 41 -0.26 12.84 1.58
CA ASP A 41 -1.25 12.77 0.50
C ASP A 41 -1.03 11.58 -0.44
N LEU A 42 0.20 11.06 -0.48
CA LEU A 42 0.58 9.90 -1.27
C LEU A 42 1.09 8.78 -0.36
N LEU A 43 0.66 7.57 -0.66
CA LEU A 43 1.14 6.33 -0.06
C LEU A 43 1.70 5.45 -1.19
N ALA A 44 2.97 5.09 -1.13
CA ALA A 44 3.60 4.19 -2.08
C ALA A 44 3.77 2.80 -1.47
N THR A 45 3.59 1.76 -2.28
CA THR A 45 3.94 0.39 -1.96
C THR A 45 4.84 -0.17 -3.05
N GLY A 46 5.90 -0.87 -2.66
CA GLY A 46 6.70 -1.70 -3.58
C GLY A 46 6.44 -3.17 -3.29
N ASP A 47 6.41 -4.01 -4.32
CA ASP A 47 6.31 -5.46 -4.17
C ASP A 47 7.59 -6.18 -4.62
N LYS A 48 7.67 -7.49 -4.36
CA LYS A 48 8.81 -8.33 -4.77
C LYS A 48 8.95 -8.47 -6.28
N GLY A 49 7.87 -8.27 -7.03
CA GLY A 49 7.87 -8.27 -8.48
C GLY A 49 8.43 -6.98 -9.08
N GLY A 50 8.88 -6.03 -8.26
CA GLY A 50 9.46 -4.76 -8.68
C GLY A 50 8.45 -3.70 -9.11
N ARG A 51 7.14 -3.92 -8.89
CA ARG A 51 6.11 -2.92 -9.17
C ARG A 51 6.02 -1.94 -8.00
N VAL A 52 5.75 -0.69 -8.35
CA VAL A 52 5.40 0.38 -7.42
C VAL A 52 3.96 0.81 -7.67
N VAL A 53 3.15 0.83 -6.62
CA VAL A 53 1.79 1.38 -6.63
C VAL A 53 1.76 2.62 -5.75
N ILE A 54 1.34 3.74 -6.33
CA ILE A 54 1.11 5.00 -5.63
C ILE A 54 -0.39 5.16 -5.44
N PHE A 55 -0.80 5.33 -4.20
CA PHE A 55 -2.15 5.70 -3.82
C PHE A 55 -2.20 7.17 -3.45
N GLN A 56 -3.25 7.87 -3.88
CA GLN A 56 -3.52 9.25 -3.52
C GLN A 56 -4.73 9.32 -2.58
N ARG A 57 -4.59 10.10 -1.52
CA ARG A 57 -5.67 10.40 -0.58
C ARG A 57 -6.77 11.20 -1.29
N GLU A 58 -8.00 10.73 -1.21
CA GLU A 58 -9.16 11.50 -1.66
C GLU A 58 -9.27 12.79 -0.84
N GLN A 59 -9.51 13.91 -1.52
CA GLN A 59 -9.72 15.19 -0.86
C GLN A 59 -11.01 15.15 -0.05
N GLU A 60 -10.98 15.70 1.16
CA GLU A 60 -12.16 15.76 2.03
C GLU A 60 -13.29 16.54 1.35
N ASN A 61 -14.35 15.84 0.97
CA ASN A 61 -15.56 16.46 0.50
C ASN A 61 -16.35 17.01 1.70
N LYS A 62 -16.52 18.33 1.76
CA LYS A 62 -17.30 19.03 2.80
C LYS A 62 -18.76 18.55 2.92
N SER A 63 -19.27 17.83 1.92
CA SER A 63 -20.61 17.22 1.92
C SER A 63 -20.70 15.90 2.67
N ARG A 64 -19.57 15.23 2.97
CA ARG A 64 -19.52 13.94 3.67
C ARG A 64 -18.59 14.03 4.88
N PRO A 65 -19.08 14.48 6.05
CA PRO A 65 -18.26 14.69 7.26
C PRO A 65 -17.64 13.40 7.85
N HIS A 66 -17.84 12.25 7.21
CA HIS A 66 -17.29 10.95 7.63
C HIS A 66 -16.35 10.32 6.61
N SER A 67 -16.03 10.98 5.48
CA SER A 67 -15.02 10.45 4.55
C SER A 67 -13.63 10.72 5.12
N ARG A 68 -13.09 9.73 5.86
CA ARG A 68 -11.71 9.74 6.33
C ARG A 68 -10.80 9.44 5.13
N GLY A 69 -10.54 10.47 4.31
CA GLY A 69 -9.64 10.50 3.14
C GLY A 69 -9.12 9.12 2.70
N GLU A 70 -9.89 8.44 1.85
CA GLU A 70 -9.53 7.12 1.34
C GLU A 70 -8.33 7.19 0.39
N TYR A 71 -7.44 6.19 0.43
CA TYR A 71 -6.32 6.09 -0.50
C TYR A 71 -6.73 5.26 -1.72
N ASN A 72 -6.73 5.89 -2.89
CA ASN A 72 -7.12 5.29 -4.16
C ASN A 72 -5.93 5.19 -5.10
N VAL A 73 -5.90 4.16 -5.95
CA VAL A 73 -4.79 3.96 -6.89
C VAL A 73 -4.70 5.18 -7.80
N TYR A 74 -3.53 5.82 -7.77
CA TYR A 74 -3.20 6.99 -8.59
C TYR A 74 -2.29 6.60 -9.74
N SER A 75 -1.25 5.81 -9.47
CA SER A 75 -0.30 5.36 -10.49
C SER A 75 0.25 3.99 -10.13
N THR A 76 0.56 3.20 -11.16
CA THR A 76 1.28 1.94 -11.04
C THR A 76 2.34 1.91 -12.12
N PHE A 77 3.56 1.53 -11.76
CA PHE A 77 4.66 1.39 -12.71
C PHE A 77 5.63 0.30 -12.29
N GLN A 78 6.36 -0.24 -13.25
CA GLN A 78 7.45 -1.16 -13.01
C GLN A 78 8.71 -0.37 -12.66
N SER A 79 9.28 -0.62 -11.48
CA SER A 79 10.53 0.02 -11.03
C SER A 79 11.75 -0.73 -11.56
N HIS A 80 11.75 -2.06 -11.46
CA HIS A 80 12.81 -2.95 -11.93
C HIS A 80 12.21 -4.29 -12.35
N GLU A 81 12.88 -5.01 -13.24
CA GLU A 81 12.53 -6.38 -13.64
C GLU A 81 13.62 -7.33 -13.13
N PRO A 82 13.32 -8.62 -12.92
CA PRO A 82 14.34 -9.60 -12.58
C PRO A 82 15.42 -9.68 -13.66
N GLU A 83 16.68 -9.71 -13.24
CA GLU A 83 17.84 -9.83 -14.13
C GLU A 83 18.69 -11.05 -13.76
N PHE A 84 19.51 -11.53 -14.71
CA PHE A 84 20.42 -12.65 -14.47
C PHE A 84 21.86 -12.31 -14.91
N ASP A 85 22.80 -12.40 -13.97
CA ASP A 85 24.23 -12.31 -14.24
C ASP A 85 24.76 -13.69 -14.70
N TYR A 86 24.97 -13.85 -16.01
CA TYR A 86 25.48 -15.08 -16.62
C TYR A 86 26.91 -15.45 -16.20
N LEU A 87 27.73 -14.48 -15.80
CA LEU A 87 29.12 -14.74 -15.42
C LEU A 87 29.21 -15.25 -13.98
N LYS A 88 28.30 -14.78 -13.12
CA LYS A 88 28.22 -15.21 -11.71
C LYS A 88 27.18 -16.28 -11.46
N SER A 89 26.35 -16.61 -12.44
CA SER A 89 25.16 -17.45 -12.29
C SER A 89 24.27 -16.97 -11.14
N LEU A 90 23.99 -15.67 -11.12
CA LEU A 90 23.29 -15.00 -10.02
C LEU A 90 22.03 -14.30 -10.52
N GLU A 91 20.91 -14.53 -9.85
CA GLU A 91 19.66 -13.80 -10.02
C GLU A 91 19.74 -12.45 -9.28
N ILE A 92 19.21 -11.40 -9.90
CA ILE A 92 19.16 -10.04 -9.36
C ILE A 92 17.69 -9.63 -9.27
N GLU A 93 17.29 -9.24 -8.07
CA GLU A 93 15.97 -8.70 -7.71
C GLU A 93 16.14 -7.27 -7.18
#